data_AF-X1L0B7-F1
#
_entry.id   AF-X1L0B7-F1
#
_cell.length_a   1.000
_cell.length_b   1.000
_cell.length_c   1.000
_cell.angle_alpha   90.00
_cell.angle_beta   90.00
_cell.angle_gamma   90.00
#
_symmetry.space_group_name_H-M   'P 1'
#
loop_
_entity.id
_entity.type
_entity.pdbx_description
1 polymer ?
#
loop_
_entity_poly.entity_id
_entity_poly.type
_entity_poly.pdbx_seq_one_letter_code
_entity_poly.pdbx_strand_id
1 'polypeptide(L)' 'LLVGAYFLLEKGVRSPWGRTQRIIKEDPILAEMAGKDVYKWRRMSWIIGSMYMGLAGAGYGHYIQYINPKSFDDVII' A
#
# COMPACT_ATOMS: atom_id res chain seq x y z
N LEU A 1 -3.32 17.15 -10.86
CA LEU A 1 -3.12 15.74 -10.44
C LEU A 1 -1.69 15.47 -9.99
N LEU A 2 -0.68 15.67 -10.85
CA LEU A 2 0.73 15.38 -10.51
C LEU A 2 1.27 16.13 -9.28
N VAL A 3 1.00 17.44 -9.17
CA VAL A 3 1.43 18.24 -8.01
C VAL A 3 0.76 17.76 -6.72
N GLY A 4 -0.53 17.41 -6.76
CA GLY A 4 -1.25 16.86 -5.61
C GLY A 4 -0.71 15.49 -5.18
N ALA A 5 -0.41 14.62 -6.14
CA ALA A 5 0.21 13.32 -5.87
C ALA A 5 1.60 13.46 -5.24
N TYR A 6 2.40 14.43 -5.73
CA TYR A 6 3.71 14.74 -5.16
C TYR A 6 3.60 15.15 -3.68
N PHE A 7 2.69 16.09 -3.34
CA PHE A 7 2.49 16.52 -1.95
C PHE A 7 2.04 15.38 -1.03
N LEU A 8 1.16 14.49 -1.51
CA LEU A 8 0.70 13.33 -0.73
C LEU A 8 1.84 12.35 -0.45
N LEU A 9 2.65 12.05 -1.46
CA LEU A 9 3.83 11.20 -1.31
C LEU A 9 4.87 11.84 -0.39
N GLU A 10 5.16 13.13 -0.57
CA GLU A 10 6.13 13.84 0.26
C GLU A 10 5.71 13.87 1.73
N LYS A 11 4.42 14.11 2.01
CA LYS A 11 3.87 14.05 3.37
C LYS A 11 3.95 12.64 3.95
N GLY A 12 3.66 11.61 3.15
CA GLY A 12 3.78 10.20 3.54
C GLY A 12 5.22 9.81 3.89
N VAL A 13 6.19 10.21 3.07
CA VAL A 13 7.62 9.92 3.26
C VAL A 13 8.19 10.70 4.45
N ARG A 14 7.85 11.99 4.60
CA ARG A 14 8.31 12.82 5.73
C ARG A 14 7.66 12.44 7.06
N SER A 15 6.57 11.68 7.04
CA SER A 15 5.90 11.22 8.25
C SER A 15 6.81 10.30 9.11
N PRO A 16 6.55 10.19 10.42
CA PRO A 16 7.27 9.24 11.28
C PRO A 16 7.19 7.79 10.79
N TRP A 17 6.11 7.43 10.10
CA TRP A 17 5.92 6.12 9.49
C TRP A 17 6.93 5.88 8.36
N GLY A 18 7.06 6.82 7.41
CA GLY A 18 8.00 6.72 6.29
C GLY A 18 9.47 6.67 6.75
N ARG A 19 9.83 7.45 7.77
CA ARG A 19 11.19 7.42 8.35
C ARG A 19 11.51 6.08 9.01
N THR A 20 10.55 5.52 9.76
CA THR A 20 10.75 4.24 10.44
C THR A 20 10.87 3.08 9.43
N GLN A 21 10.08 3.10 8.35
CA GLN A 21 10.19 2.12 7.27
C GLN A 21 11.56 2.18 6.56
N ARG A 22 12.13 3.38 6.40
CA ARG A 22 13.47 3.55 5.81
C ARG A 22 14.58 2.94 6.67
N ILE A 23 14.52 3.17 7.99
CA ILE A 23 15.47 2.58 8.95
C ILE A 23 15.37 1.05 8.93
N ILE A 24 14.15 0.51 8.94
CA ILE A 24 13.90 -0.94 8.86
C ILE A 24 14.47 -1.55 7.57
N LYS A 25 14.44 -0.81 6.45
CA LYS A 25 14.98 -1.27 5.15
C LYS A 25 16.51 -1.32 5.14
N GLU A 26 17.18 -0.44 5.89
CA GLU A 26 18.64 -0.37 5.96
C GLU A 26 19.21 -1.48 6.85
N ASP A 27 18.72 -1.57 8.09
CA ASP A 27 19.09 -2.65 9.00
C ASP A 27 17.95 -2.94 9.99
N PRO A 28 17.25 -4.08 9.87
CA PRO A 28 16.17 -4.43 10.76
C PRO A 28 16.65 -4.72 12.20
N ILE A 29 17.89 -5.20 12.38
CA ILE A 29 18.47 -5.49 13.69
C ILE A 29 18.77 -4.19 14.42
N LEU A 30 19.33 -3.21 13.71
CA LEU A 30 19.59 -1.86 14.26
C LEU A 30 18.28 -1.17 14.67
N ALA A 31 17.22 -1.33 13.87
CA ALA A 31 15.90 -0.80 14.19
C ALA A 31 15.31 -1.42 15.46
N GLU A 32 15.47 -2.73 15.63
CA GLU A 32 15.01 -3.48 16.82
C GLU A 32 15.81 -3.09 18.07
N MET A 33 17.14 -2.94 17.95
CA MET A 33 18.01 -2.42 19.02
C MET A 33 17.65 -0.98 19.43
N ALA A 34 17.18 -0.15 18.49
CA ALA A 34 16.67 1.19 18.77
C ALA A 34 15.28 1.19 19.45
N GLY A 35 14.74 0.01 19.80
CA GLY A 35 13.46 -0.16 20.48
C GLY A 35 12.23 -0.04 19.56
N LYS A 36 12.42 -0.10 18.23
CA LYS A 36 11.31 -0.08 17.27
C LYS A 36 10.89 -1.51 16.96
N ASP A 37 9.62 -1.85 17.25
CA ASP A 37 9.04 -3.15 16.86
C ASP A 37 8.86 -3.23 15.33
N VAL A 38 9.86 -3.83 14.67
CA VAL A 38 9.91 -4.03 13.21
C VAL A 38 8.69 -4.81 12.71
N TYR A 39 8.22 -5.80 13.49
CA TYR A 39 7.12 -6.68 13.10
C TYR A 39 5.79 -5.91 13.04
N LYS A 40 5.52 -5.04 14.02
CA LYS A 40 4.34 -4.18 14.01
C LYS A 40 4.32 -3.22 12.82
N TRP A 41 5.45 -2.57 12.53
CA TRP A 41 5.54 -1.64 11.39
C TRP A 41 5.39 -2.35 10.04
N ARG A 42 5.95 -3.54 9.88
CA ARG A 42 5.80 -4.35 8.66
C ARG A 42 4.34 -4.79 8.47
N ARG A 43 3.67 -5.22 9.54
CA ARG A 43 2.26 -5.62 9.49
C ARG A 43 1.37 -4.46 9.06
N MET A 44 1.61 -3.26 9.57
CA MET A 44 0.85 -2.07 9.20
C MET A 44 0.94 -1.78 7.69
N SER A 45 2.14 -1.86 7.10
CA SER A 45 2.33 -1.67 5.65
C SER A 45 1.54 -2.67 4.82
N TRP A 46 1.49 -3.92 5.28
CA TRP A 46 0.76 -4.98 4.61
C TRP A 46 -0.76 -4.75 4.66
N ILE A 47 -1.28 -4.34 5.83
CA ILE A 47 -2.71 -4.02 6.02
C ILE A 47 -3.12 -2.82 5.16
N ILE A 48 -2.29 -1.77 5.10
CA ILE A 48 -2.60 -0.59 4.26
C ILE A 48 -2.65 -0.98 2.78
N GLY A 49 -1.72 -1.82 2.32
CA GLY A 49 -1.71 -2.33 0.95
C GLY A 49 -2.95 -3.16 0.62
N SER A 50 -3.30 -4.11 1.49
CA SER A 50 -4.48 -4.97 1.27
C SER A 50 -5.80 -4.20 1.31
N MET A 51 -5.90 -3.19 2.17
CA MET A 51 -7.07 -2.29 2.22
C MET A 51 -7.26 -1.56 0.89
N TYR A 52 -6.18 -1.01 0.30
CA TYR A 52 -6.27 -0.31 -0.98
C TYR A 52 -6.64 -1.25 -2.14
N MET A 53 -6.06 -2.46 -2.17
CA MET A 53 -6.42 -3.49 -3.15
C MET A 53 -7.88 -3.92 -3.01
N GLY A 54 -8.36 -4.13 -1.79
CA GLY A 54 -9.76 -4.49 -1.51
C GLY A 54 -10.74 -3.40 -1.95
N LEU A 55 -10.42 -2.13 -1.68
CA LEU A 55 -11.23 -0.99 -2.13
C LEU A 55 -11.28 -0.89 -3.65
N ALA A 56 -10.13 -1.08 -4.32
CA ALA A 56 -10.08 -1.09 -5.78
C ALA A 56 -10.94 -2.23 -6.37
N GLY A 57 -10.84 -3.44 -5.80
CA GLY A 57 -11.64 -4.59 -6.22
C GLY A 57 -13.14 -4.40 -5.97
N ALA A 58 -13.53 -3.86 -4.81
CA ALA A 58 -14.93 -3.56 -4.50
C ALA A 58 -15.52 -2.48 -5.42
N GLY A 59 -14.75 -1.42 -5.70
CA GLY A 59 -15.15 -0.39 -6.66
C GLY A 59 -15.27 -0.94 -8.08
N TYR A 60 -14.33 -1.79 -8.51
CA TYR A 60 -14.39 -2.48 -9.79
C TYR A 60 -15.62 -3.39 -9.90
N GLY A 61 -15.90 -4.21 -8.87
CA GLY A 61 -17.08 -5.05 -8.82
C GLY A 61 -18.39 -4.26 -8.85
N HIS A 62 -18.44 -3.08 -8.23
CA HIS A 62 -19.60 -2.19 -8.32
C HIS A 62 -19.78 -1.61 -9.72
N TYR A 63 -18.70 -1.37 -10.47
CA TYR A 63 -18.75 -0.83 -11.83
C TYR A 63 -19.21 -1.87 -12.87
N ILE A 64 -18.82 -3.14 -12.72
CA ILE A 64 -19.16 -4.22 -13.67
C ILE A 64 -20.56 -4.79 -13.34
N GLN A 65 -21.58 -3.94 -13.14
CA GLN A 65 -22.96 -4.37 -12.79
C GLN A 65 -23.55 -5.42 -13.76
N TYR A 66 -22.93 -5.63 -14.92
CA TYR A 66 -23.24 -6.67 -15.88
C TYR A 66 -21.99 -7.53 -16.18
N ILE A 67 -22.01 -8.79 -15.73
CA ILE A 67 -20.95 -9.78 -16.00
C ILE A 67 -21.22 -10.36 -17.40
N ASN A 68 -20.65 -9.74 -18.44
CA ASN A 68 -20.64 -10.33 -19.78
C ASN A 68 -19.39 -11.21 -19.93
N PRO A 69 -19.52 -12.52 -20.25
CA PRO A 69 -18.37 -13.42 -20.36
C PRO A 69 -17.32 -12.95 -21.39
N LYS A 70 -17.70 -12.18 -22.42
CA LYS A 70 -16.74 -11.62 -23.39
C LYS A 70 -15.79 -10.56 -22.81
N SER A 71 -16.15 -9.93 -21.69
CA SER A 71 -15.29 -8.92 -21.04
C SER A 71 -14.15 -9.55 -20.24
N PHE A 72 -14.20 -10.86 -19.98
CA PHE A 72 -13.17 -11.60 -19.23
C PHE A 72 -12.21 -12.36 -20.13
N ASP A 73 -12.56 -12.59 -21.40
CA ASP A 73 -11.68 -13.22 -22.41
C ASP A 73 -10.40 -12.39 -22.66
N ASP A 74 -10.41 -11.08 -22.42
CA ASP A 74 -9.21 -10.24 -22.61
C ASP A 74 -8.29 -10.24 -21.37
N VAL A 75 -8.80 -10.71 -20.22
CA VAL A 75 -8.03 -10.77 -18.95
C VAL A 75 -7.37 -12.15 -18.76
N ILE A 76 -7.90 -13.17 -19.43
CA ILE A 76 -7.32 -14.52 -19.47
C ILE A 76 -7.00 -14.81 -20.94
N ILE A 77 -5.71 -14.69 -21.26
CA ILE A 77 -5.07 -14.91 -22.58
C ILE A 77 -5.74 -16.04 -23.39
#